data_AF-A0A915PCR4-F1
#
_entry.id   AF-A0A915PCR4-F1
#
_cell.length_a   1.000
_cell.length_b   1.000
_cell.length_c   1.000
_cell.angle_alpha   90.00
_cell.angle_beta   90.00
_cell.angle_gamma   90.00
#
_symmetry.space_group_name_H-M   'P 1'
#
loop_
_entity.id
_entity.type
_entity.pdbx_description
1 polymer ?
#
loop_
_entity_poly.entity_id
_entity_poly.type
_entity_poly.pdbx_seq_one_letter_code
_entity_poly.pdbx_strand_id
1 'polypeptide(L)'
;MYSFGLGDEFAIILLLIFPFYKFTQFYVFLILSTLLLILWIWHLYDKKQYWHKLGVPCSPANIFVGHMLAVKSKEGIIQFDKENREKYGKTYGLLRSMVSVVQGDDWRRVRNTITPAFTAAKLKKIIPTISESSNELINYISRKYVVTNEEIPLKEIFGLFTIDVIGRSGFSSDFKTFSGEENEIVKQALLFSKATKKMAFFAVLTFFPTIKELLENYFSIDLWDMPAQKFFHGLMSKLYDERKDDPEAKDVGFSDFKRKFNDIFQLLMNAVNDSEIEDITKEQTANEINNNLITKQNDKYLSKIELFAQ
;
A
#
# COMPACT_ATOMS: atom_id res chain seq x y z
N MET A 1 -20.15 -67.17 43.94
CA MET A 1 -20.89 -66.34 42.98
C MET A 1 -20.75 -64.91 43.47
N TYR A 2 -19.86 -64.11 42.87
CA TYR A 2 -19.67 -62.72 43.31
C TYR A 2 -20.85 -61.90 42.79
N SER A 3 -21.64 -61.31 43.68
CA SER A 3 -22.67 -60.34 43.30
C SER A 3 -21.98 -59.02 42.97
N PHE A 4 -22.13 -58.54 41.73
CA PHE A 4 -21.67 -57.21 41.36
C PHE A 4 -22.36 -56.18 42.25
N GLY A 5 -21.57 -55.29 42.85
CA GLY A 5 -22.12 -54.16 43.60
C GLY A 5 -22.63 -53.10 42.63
N LEU A 6 -23.56 -52.27 43.09
CA LEU A 6 -24.07 -51.12 42.30
C LEU A 6 -22.91 -50.27 41.72
N GLY A 7 -21.82 -50.12 42.48
CA GLY A 7 -20.63 -49.38 42.05
C GLY A 7 -19.89 -50.00 40.86
N ASP A 8 -19.88 -51.32 40.74
CA ASP A 8 -19.23 -52.03 39.64
C ASP A 8 -20.03 -51.88 38.33
N GLU A 9 -21.36 -51.89 38.42
CA GLU A 9 -22.24 -51.61 37.29
C GLU A 9 -22.08 -50.17 36.78
N PHE A 10 -21.98 -49.20 37.68
CA PHE A 10 -21.68 -47.81 37.32
C PHE A 10 -20.31 -47.66 36.65
N ALA A 11 -19.28 -48.36 37.13
CA ALA A 11 -17.94 -48.32 36.53
C ALA A 11 -17.92 -48.87 35.10
N ILE A 12 -18.67 -49.94 34.83
CA ILE A 12 -18.81 -50.52 33.48
C ILE A 12 -19.54 -49.55 32.54
N ILE A 13 -20.62 -48.91 33.00
CA ILE A 13 -21.36 -47.92 32.21
C ILE A 13 -20.46 -46.72 31.87
N LEU A 14 -19.67 -46.24 32.84
CA LEU A 14 -18.71 -45.16 32.60
C LEU A 14 -17.61 -45.58 31.61
N LEU A 15 -17.09 -46.80 31.71
CA LEU A 15 -16.10 -47.34 30.77
C LEU A 15 -16.64 -47.52 29.35
N LEU A 16 -17.94 -47.81 29.21
CA LEU A 16 -18.60 -47.87 27.91
C LEU A 16 -18.89 -46.48 27.33
N ILE A 17 -19.28 -45.50 28.14
CA ILE A 17 -19.63 -44.14 27.66
C ILE A 17 -18.39 -43.30 27.36
N PHE A 18 -17.30 -43.46 28.10
CA PHE A 18 -16.07 -42.68 27.95
C PHE A 18 -15.47 -42.69 26.53
N PRO A 19 -15.32 -43.85 25.84
CA PRO A 19 -14.82 -43.87 24.47
C PRO A 19 -15.77 -43.19 23.48
N PHE A 20 -17.09 -43.33 23.63
CA PHE A 20 -18.06 -42.60 22.80
C PHE A 20 -17.98 -41.08 23.03
N TYR A 21 -17.81 -40.63 24.28
CA TYR A 21 -17.61 -39.22 24.58
C TYR A 21 -16.33 -38.67 23.93
N LYS A 22 -15.19 -39.37 24.08
CA LYS A 22 -13.93 -39.01 23.42
C LYS A 22 -14.04 -39.00 21.90
N PHE A 23 -14.78 -39.94 21.33
CA PHE A 23 -15.04 -40.02 19.89
C PHE A 23 -15.86 -38.82 19.41
N THR A 24 -16.97 -38.46 20.08
CA THR A 24 -17.77 -37.28 19.74
C THR A 24 -16.95 -35.99 19.86
N GLN A 25 -16.13 -35.84 20.89
CA GLN A 25 -15.22 -34.70 21.04
C GLN A 25 -14.22 -34.60 19.87
N PHE A 26 -13.72 -35.74 19.35
CA PHE A 26 -12.84 -35.78 18.19
C PHE A 26 -13.54 -35.28 16.90
N TYR A 27 -14.78 -35.70 16.62
CA TYR A 27 -15.51 -35.20 15.44
C TYR A 27 -15.85 -33.71 15.55
N VAL A 28 -16.22 -33.24 16.74
CA VAL A 28 -16.44 -31.80 16.98
C VAL A 28 -15.16 -31.02 16.69
N PHE A 29 -14.01 -31.50 17.17
CA PHE A 29 -12.70 -30.87 16.87
C PHE A 29 -12.38 -30.90 15.37
N LEU A 30 -12.62 -32.02 14.69
CA LEU A 30 -12.40 -32.14 13.24
C LEU A 30 -13.24 -31.12 12.47
N ILE A 31 -14.53 -31.01 12.77
CA ILE A 31 -15.46 -30.04 12.13
C ILE A 31 -15.02 -28.59 12.41
N LEU A 32 -14.65 -28.27 13.65
CA LEU A 32 -14.16 -26.93 13.99
C LEU A 32 -12.85 -26.61 13.25
N SER A 33 -11.94 -27.58 13.14
CA SER A 33 -10.67 -27.41 12.43
C SER A 33 -10.87 -27.20 10.93
N THR A 34 -11.81 -27.92 10.30
CA THR A 34 -12.13 -27.75 8.88
C THR A 34 -12.84 -26.42 8.62
N LEU A 35 -13.76 -26.00 9.50
CA LEU A 35 -14.39 -24.68 9.42
C LEU A 35 -13.35 -23.56 9.56
N LEU A 36 -12.42 -23.66 10.52
CA LEU A 36 -11.32 -22.71 10.67
C LEU A 36 -10.41 -22.70 9.43
N LEU A 37 -10.13 -23.86 8.84
CA LEU A 37 -9.35 -23.97 7.61
C LEU A 37 -10.07 -23.31 6.42
N ILE A 38 -11.39 -23.52 6.28
CA ILE A 38 -12.21 -22.89 5.24
C ILE A 38 -12.23 -21.37 5.42
N LEU A 39 -12.47 -20.89 6.65
CA LEU A 39 -12.42 -19.45 6.97
C LEU A 39 -11.03 -18.86 6.69
N TRP A 40 -9.97 -19.61 7.00
CA TRP A 40 -8.59 -19.19 6.72
C TRP A 40 -8.31 -19.12 5.21
N ILE A 41 -8.71 -20.13 4.43
CA ILE A 41 -8.60 -20.13 2.96
C ILE A 41 -9.41 -18.98 2.36
N TRP A 42 -10.63 -18.74 2.85
CA TRP A 42 -11.47 -17.63 2.40
C TRP A 42 -10.84 -16.27 2.72
N HIS A 43 -10.28 -16.11 3.92
CA HIS A 43 -9.52 -14.91 4.30
C HIS A 43 -8.29 -14.69 3.42
N LEU A 44 -7.55 -15.76 3.08
CA LEU A 44 -6.43 -15.68 2.14
C LEU A 44 -6.89 -15.29 0.73
N TYR A 45 -8.01 -15.83 0.27
CA TYR A 45 -8.59 -15.50 -1.02
C TYR A 45 -9.02 -14.03 -1.10
N ASP A 46 -9.72 -13.54 -0.08
CA ASP A 46 -10.14 -12.14 0.02
C ASP A 46 -8.94 -11.18 0.02
N LYS A 47 -7.89 -11.50 0.78
CA LYS A 47 -6.65 -10.73 0.80
C LYS A 47 -6.01 -10.60 -0.59
N LYS A 48 -5.99 -11.67 -1.39
CA LYS A 48 -5.38 -11.68 -2.72
C LYS A 48 -6.21 -10.95 -3.78
N GLN A 49 -7.53 -10.86 -3.59
CA GLN A 49 -8.42 -10.13 -4.51
C GLN A 49 -8.57 -8.64 -4.19
N TYR A 50 -8.00 -8.16 -3.09
CA TYR A 50 -8.16 -6.78 -2.64
C TYR A 50 -7.93 -5.72 -3.74
N TRP A 51 -6.80 -5.81 -4.45
CA TRP A 51 -6.47 -4.84 -5.51
C TRP A 51 -7.40 -4.94 -6.72
N HIS A 52 -7.82 -6.17 -7.05
CA HIS A 52 -8.78 -6.41 -8.13
C HIS A 52 -10.16 -5.80 -7.79
N LYS A 53 -10.59 -5.88 -6.53
CA LYS A 53 -11.86 -5.26 -6.06
C LYS A 53 -11.84 -3.73 -6.16
N LEU A 54 -10.65 -3.13 -6.07
CA LEU A 54 -10.45 -1.68 -6.21
C LEU A 54 -10.24 -1.24 -7.67
N GLY A 55 -10.41 -2.15 -8.63
CA GLY A 55 -10.25 -1.84 -10.05
C GLY A 55 -8.80 -1.69 -10.51
N VAL A 56 -7.81 -2.06 -9.67
CA VAL A 56 -6.40 -2.07 -10.09
C VAL A 56 -6.17 -3.28 -11.01
N PRO A 57 -5.74 -3.08 -12.26
CA PRO A 57 -5.51 -4.19 -13.19
C PRO A 57 -4.39 -5.07 -12.66
N CYS A 58 -4.64 -6.36 -12.44
CA CYS A 58 -3.61 -7.29 -11.97
C CYS A 58 -3.87 -8.70 -12.49
N SER A 59 -2.79 -9.46 -12.72
CA SER A 59 -2.93 -10.89 -13.01
C SER A 59 -3.49 -11.62 -11.77
N PRO A 60 -4.49 -12.51 -11.93
CA PRO A 60 -4.95 -13.34 -10.83
C PRO A 60 -3.78 -14.17 -10.28
N ALA A 61 -3.57 -14.11 -8.97
CA ALA A 61 -2.54 -14.88 -8.28
C ALA A 61 -3.09 -16.25 -7.89
N ASN A 62 -2.27 -17.30 -7.99
CA ASN A 62 -2.62 -18.60 -7.45
C ASN A 62 -2.75 -18.52 -5.91
N ILE A 63 -3.73 -19.23 -5.34
CA ILE A 63 -4.06 -19.17 -3.90
C ILE A 63 -2.92 -19.71 -3.03
N PHE A 64 -2.15 -20.68 -3.50
CA PHE A 64 -1.03 -21.26 -2.75
C PHE A 64 0.30 -20.61 -3.13
N VAL A 65 0.57 -20.47 -4.42
CA VAL A 65 1.92 -20.16 -4.94
C VAL A 65 2.04 -18.71 -5.49
N GLY A 66 0.97 -17.92 -5.38
CA GLY A 66 0.96 -16.54 -5.84
C GLY A 66 1.20 -16.43 -7.36
N HIS A 67 2.09 -15.53 -7.77
CA HIS A 67 2.50 -15.39 -9.17
C HIS A 67 3.69 -16.28 -9.56
N MET A 68 4.34 -17.00 -8.64
CA MET A 68 5.59 -17.71 -8.96
C MET A 68 5.41 -18.78 -10.04
N LEU A 69 4.28 -19.49 -10.06
CA LEU A 69 4.00 -20.47 -11.13
C LEU A 69 3.90 -19.80 -12.50
N ALA A 70 3.25 -18.63 -12.57
CA ALA A 70 3.09 -17.88 -13.81
C ALA A 70 4.41 -17.25 -14.28
N VAL A 71 5.28 -16.86 -13.35
CA VAL A 71 6.64 -16.37 -13.65
C VAL A 71 7.50 -17.51 -14.19
N LYS A 72 7.47 -18.68 -13.55
CA LYS A 72 8.24 -19.86 -13.99
C LYS A 72 7.78 -20.37 -15.36
N SER A 73 6.46 -20.38 -15.63
CA SER A 73 5.93 -20.81 -16.93
C SER A 73 6.31 -19.88 -18.08
N LYS A 74 6.72 -18.64 -17.79
CA LYS A 74 7.02 -17.60 -18.77
C LYS A 74 8.51 -17.25 -18.83
N GLU A 75 9.40 -18.16 -18.42
CA GLU A 75 10.85 -17.93 -18.49
C GLU A 75 11.34 -16.69 -17.68
N GLY A 76 10.62 -16.30 -16.61
CA GLY A 76 11.07 -15.29 -15.66
C GLY A 76 10.20 -14.03 -15.56
N ILE A 77 10.62 -13.10 -14.70
CA ILE A 77 9.83 -11.91 -14.32
C ILE A 77 9.66 -10.95 -15.51
N ILE A 78 10.69 -10.81 -16.35
CA ILE A 78 10.69 -9.85 -17.45
C ILE A 78 9.59 -10.17 -18.46
N GLN A 79 9.49 -11.44 -18.88
CA GLN A 79 8.50 -11.87 -19.86
C GLN A 79 7.09 -11.93 -19.24
N PHE A 80 6.98 -12.36 -17.97
CA PHE A 80 5.73 -12.23 -17.21
C PHE A 80 5.23 -10.78 -17.15
N ASP A 81 6.13 -9.83 -16.90
CA ASP A 81 5.81 -8.40 -16.84
C ASP A 81 5.41 -7.84 -18.20
N LYS A 82 6.12 -8.23 -19.27
CA LYS A 82 5.81 -7.83 -20.64
C LYS A 82 4.39 -8.25 -21.04
N GLU A 83 4.05 -9.52 -20.84
CA GLU A 83 2.73 -10.04 -21.20
C GLU A 83 1.60 -9.43 -20.35
N ASN A 84 1.86 -9.15 -19.07
CA ASN A 84 0.87 -8.47 -18.24
C ASN A 84 0.66 -7.02 -18.67
N ARG A 85 1.70 -6.31 -19.10
CA ARG A 85 1.56 -4.97 -19.69
C ARG A 85 0.78 -5.01 -21.00
N GLU A 86 1.01 -6.00 -21.85
CA GLU A 86 0.24 -6.18 -23.08
C GLU A 86 -1.23 -6.49 -22.80
N LYS A 87 -1.52 -7.30 -21.77
CA LYS A 87 -2.88 -7.73 -21.42
C LYS A 87 -3.69 -6.68 -20.63
N TYR A 88 -3.05 -6.04 -19.66
CA TYR A 88 -3.72 -5.15 -18.70
C TYR A 88 -3.44 -3.66 -18.95
N GLY A 89 -2.55 -3.34 -19.91
CA GLY A 89 -2.15 -1.98 -20.26
C GLY A 89 -0.97 -1.46 -19.44
N LYS A 90 -0.73 -0.15 -19.56
CA LYS A 90 0.42 0.56 -18.95
C LYS A 90 0.42 0.48 -17.42
N THR A 91 -0.77 0.41 -16.82
CA THR A 91 -0.97 0.36 -15.36
C THR A 91 -1.42 -1.04 -14.92
N TYR A 92 -0.47 -1.90 -14.56
CA TYR A 92 -0.79 -3.19 -13.95
C TYR A 92 -0.13 -3.32 -12.57
N GLY A 93 -0.94 -3.45 -11.53
CA GLY A 93 -0.52 -3.42 -10.13
C GLY A 93 -0.15 -2.03 -9.63
N LEU A 94 -0.55 -1.70 -8.40
CA LEU A 94 -0.35 -0.38 -7.81
C LEU A 94 1.14 0.00 -7.76
N LEU A 95 1.95 -0.77 -7.04
CA LEU A 95 3.38 -0.45 -6.87
C LEU A 95 4.21 -0.55 -8.15
N ARG A 96 3.75 -1.31 -9.14
CA ARG A 96 4.44 -1.42 -10.43
C ARG A 96 4.29 -0.16 -11.29
N SER A 97 3.39 0.74 -10.88
CA SER A 97 3.17 2.05 -11.47
C SER A 97 4.02 3.16 -10.79
N MET A 98 4.85 2.83 -9.79
CA MET A 98 5.78 3.77 -9.15
C MET A 98 6.87 4.23 -10.13
N VAL A 99 7.26 5.51 -10.06
CA VAL A 99 8.34 6.08 -10.89
C VAL A 99 9.68 5.37 -10.71
N SER A 100 9.92 4.75 -9.55
CA SER A 100 11.14 3.97 -9.28
C SER A 100 11.12 2.56 -9.90
N VAL A 101 9.96 2.09 -10.37
CA VAL A 101 9.74 0.72 -10.86
C VAL A 101 9.46 0.69 -12.36
N VAL A 102 8.69 1.66 -12.88
CA VAL A 102 8.42 1.76 -14.32
C VAL A 102 9.71 1.98 -15.12
N GLN A 103 9.72 1.57 -16.39
CA GLN A 103 10.90 1.59 -17.26
C GLN A 103 10.59 2.24 -18.61
N GLY A 104 11.64 2.62 -19.34
CA GLY A 104 11.53 3.12 -20.71
C GLY A 104 10.72 4.41 -20.82
N ASP A 105 9.81 4.45 -21.80
CA ASP A 105 9.00 5.65 -22.08
C ASP A 105 7.97 5.94 -20.98
N ASP A 106 7.43 4.91 -20.31
CA ASP A 106 6.55 5.09 -19.15
C ASP A 106 7.27 5.81 -18.01
N TRP A 107 8.51 5.41 -17.72
CA TRP A 107 9.34 6.10 -16.73
C TRP A 107 9.57 7.55 -17.12
N ARG A 108 9.93 7.81 -18.38
CA ARG A 108 10.18 9.17 -18.87
C ARG A 108 8.94 10.04 -18.70
N ARG A 109 7.76 9.52 -19.05
CA ARG A 109 6.48 10.20 -18.88
C ARG A 109 6.19 10.48 -17.41
N VAL A 110 6.09 9.44 -16.57
CA VAL A 110 5.75 9.59 -15.14
C VAL A 110 6.71 10.57 -14.47
N ARG A 111 8.01 10.44 -14.73
CA ARG A 111 9.04 11.35 -14.21
C ARG A 111 8.81 12.79 -14.66
N ASN A 112 8.56 13.02 -15.94
CA ASN A 112 8.33 14.36 -16.48
C ASN A 112 7.06 15.01 -15.90
N THR A 113 6.04 14.20 -15.58
CA THR A 113 4.79 14.70 -14.99
C THR A 113 4.94 15.04 -13.50
N ILE A 114 5.71 14.26 -12.72
CA ILE A 114 5.91 14.54 -11.27
C ILE A 114 6.97 15.61 -11.00
N THR A 115 7.97 15.76 -11.87
CA THR A 115 9.13 16.67 -11.64
C THR A 115 8.72 18.13 -11.39
N PRO A 116 7.72 18.72 -12.08
CA PRO A 116 7.26 20.08 -11.83
C PRO A 116 6.83 20.37 -10.38
N ALA A 117 6.33 19.35 -9.66
CA ALA A 117 5.96 19.50 -8.24
C ALA A 117 7.17 19.76 -7.33
N PHE A 118 8.38 19.39 -7.77
CA PHE A 118 9.63 19.48 -6.99
C PHE A 118 10.61 20.53 -7.52
N THR A 119 10.14 21.54 -8.25
CA THR A 119 11.00 22.67 -8.66
C THR A 119 11.51 23.45 -7.45
N ALA A 120 12.65 24.12 -7.59
CA ALA A 120 13.22 24.94 -6.51
C ALA A 120 12.23 26.00 -5.97
N ALA A 121 11.40 26.58 -6.85
CA ALA A 121 10.37 27.53 -6.44
C ALA A 121 9.27 26.88 -5.58
N LYS A 122 8.86 25.65 -5.89
CA LYS A 122 7.89 24.88 -5.08
C LYS A 122 8.51 24.41 -3.76
N LEU A 123 9.74 23.91 -3.79
CA LEU A 123 10.46 23.50 -2.58
C LEU A 123 10.67 24.66 -1.60
N LYS A 124 10.95 25.87 -2.10
CA LYS A 124 11.01 27.08 -1.25
C LYS A 124 9.71 27.35 -0.49
N LYS A 125 8.54 27.02 -1.08
CA LYS A 125 7.24 27.17 -0.43
C LYS A 125 6.98 26.14 0.68
N ILE A 126 7.72 25.02 0.69
CA ILE A 126 7.61 23.97 1.71
C ILE A 126 8.52 24.28 2.94
N ILE A 127 9.51 25.16 2.80
CA ILE A 127 10.43 25.53 3.89
C ILE A 127 9.71 25.94 5.19
N PRO A 128 8.63 26.77 5.18
CA PRO A 128 7.92 27.12 6.40
C PRO A 128 7.37 25.90 7.14
N THR A 129 6.84 24.92 6.41
CA THR A 129 6.36 23.67 6.97
C THR A 129 7.47 22.86 7.64
N ILE A 130 8.65 22.79 7.02
CA ILE A 130 9.81 22.12 7.62
C ILE A 130 10.25 22.83 8.90
N SER A 131 10.21 24.16 8.91
CA SER A 131 10.53 24.96 10.11
C SER A 131 9.53 24.70 11.24
N GLU A 132 8.24 24.58 10.93
CA GLU A 132 7.20 24.26 11.91
C GLU A 132 7.41 22.87 12.52
N SER A 133 7.63 21.85 11.68
CA SER A 133 7.98 20.49 12.14
C SER A 133 9.27 20.47 12.98
N SER A 134 10.23 21.34 12.67
CA SER A 134 11.49 21.46 13.42
C SER A 134 11.24 22.05 14.82
N ASN A 135 10.34 23.04 14.92
CA ASN A 135 9.95 23.61 16.21
C ASN A 135 9.22 22.57 17.07
N GLU A 136 8.31 21.78 16.50
CA GLU A 136 7.64 20.69 17.23
C GLU A 136 8.63 19.63 17.73
N LEU A 137 9.61 19.26 16.90
CA LEU A 137 10.70 18.38 17.28
C LEU A 137 11.51 18.93 18.47
N ILE A 138 11.91 20.20 18.42
CA ILE A 138 12.64 20.87 19.52
C ILE A 138 11.79 20.90 20.80
N ASN A 139 10.50 21.21 20.68
CA ASN A 139 9.58 21.24 21.81
C ASN A 139 9.39 19.84 22.43
N TYR A 140 9.34 18.79 21.61
CA TYR A 140 9.24 17.41 22.06
C TYR A 140 10.51 16.97 22.79
N ILE A 141 11.69 17.22 22.21
CA ILE A 141 12.99 16.91 22.83
C ILE A 141 13.14 17.69 24.15
N SER A 142 12.74 18.96 24.18
CA SER A 142 12.79 19.78 25.40
C SER A 142 11.89 19.19 26.50
N ARG A 143 10.67 18.77 26.16
CA ARG A 143 9.76 18.13 27.13
C ARG A 143 10.26 16.78 27.66
N LYS A 144 10.94 15.99 26.83
CA LYS A 144 11.40 14.63 27.19
C LYS A 144 12.79 14.61 27.83
N TYR A 145 13.77 15.24 27.19
CA TYR A 145 15.14 15.19 27.68
C TYR A 145 15.38 16.23 28.76
N VAL A 146 14.98 17.48 28.53
CA VAL A 146 15.33 18.59 29.44
C VAL A 146 14.53 18.53 30.74
N VAL A 147 13.30 18.01 30.71
CA VAL A 147 12.43 17.93 31.90
C VAL A 147 12.50 16.57 32.60
N THR A 148 12.50 15.46 31.87
CA THR A 148 12.42 14.11 32.48
C THR A 148 13.74 13.33 32.45
N ASN A 149 14.79 13.87 31.82
CA ASN A 149 16.12 13.23 31.66
C ASN A 149 16.04 11.81 31.05
N GLU A 150 15.03 11.58 30.19
CA GLU A 150 14.82 10.32 29.49
C GLU A 150 15.77 10.20 28.29
N GLU A 151 16.32 8.99 28.06
CA GLU A 151 17.07 8.70 26.85
C GLU A 151 16.16 8.77 25.61
N ILE A 152 16.67 9.39 24.54
CA ILE A 152 15.93 9.64 23.33
C ILE A 152 16.43 8.75 22.17
N PRO A 153 15.60 7.86 21.62
CA PRO A 153 15.95 7.09 20.43
C PRO A 153 15.90 7.97 19.17
N LEU A 154 17.07 8.45 18.73
CA LEU A 154 17.18 9.37 17.57
C LEU A 154 16.50 8.86 16.31
N LYS A 155 16.61 7.56 16.01
CA LYS A 155 16.00 6.95 14.81
C LYS A 155 14.47 7.09 14.81
N GLU A 156 13.85 6.94 15.97
CA GLU A 156 12.41 7.04 16.11
C GLU A 156 11.98 8.50 15.98
N ILE A 157 12.65 9.41 16.69
CA ILE A 157 12.34 10.83 16.66
C ILE A 157 12.49 11.43 15.26
N PHE A 158 13.59 11.13 14.55
CA PHE A 158 13.74 11.61 13.16
C PHE A 158 12.76 10.92 12.20
N GLY A 159 12.32 9.70 12.51
CA GLY A 159 11.21 9.05 11.82
C GLY A 159 9.90 9.83 11.99
N LEU A 160 9.56 10.24 13.22
CA LEU A 160 8.41 11.08 13.52
C LEU A 160 8.50 12.43 12.80
N PHE A 161 9.65 13.10 12.87
CA PHE A 161 9.90 14.35 12.15
C PHE A 161 9.69 14.20 10.64
N THR A 162 10.17 13.11 10.04
CA THR A 162 9.99 12.87 8.60
C THR A 162 8.52 12.69 8.24
N ILE A 163 7.77 11.91 9.04
CA ILE A 163 6.33 11.70 8.86
C ILE A 163 5.57 13.02 9.00
N ASP A 164 5.98 13.86 9.95
CA ASP A 164 5.41 15.16 10.23
C ASP A 164 5.56 16.13 9.04
N VAL A 165 6.78 16.21 8.49
CA VAL A 165 7.09 17.01 7.29
C VAL A 165 6.28 16.50 6.10
N ILE A 166 6.19 15.19 5.89
CA ILE A 166 5.38 14.60 4.80
C ILE A 166 3.90 14.93 4.99
N GLY A 167 3.34 14.80 6.19
CA GLY A 167 1.94 15.11 6.47
C GLY A 167 1.58 16.55 6.14
N ARG A 168 2.37 17.51 6.66
CA ARG A 168 2.11 18.93 6.45
C ARG A 168 2.41 19.38 5.01
N SER A 169 3.51 18.94 4.41
CA SER A 169 3.93 19.41 3.07
C SER A 169 3.28 18.63 1.92
N GLY A 170 3.03 17.34 2.11
CA GLY A 170 2.48 16.44 1.11
C GLY A 170 0.96 16.42 1.11
N PHE A 171 0.31 16.58 2.27
CA PHE A 171 -1.13 16.41 2.44
C PHE A 171 -1.84 17.59 3.15
N SER A 172 -1.14 18.70 3.40
CA SER A 172 -1.66 19.84 4.20
C SER A 172 -2.29 19.41 5.52
N SER A 173 -1.77 18.34 6.14
CA SER A 173 -2.39 17.69 7.29
C SER A 173 -1.45 17.65 8.48
N ASP A 174 -1.93 18.10 9.64
CA ASP A 174 -1.21 17.92 10.89
C ASP A 174 -1.49 16.52 11.46
N PHE A 175 -0.50 15.63 11.32
CA PHE A 175 -0.57 14.28 11.87
C PHE A 175 -0.30 14.23 13.38
N LYS A 176 -0.06 15.37 14.04
CA LYS A 176 0.17 15.44 15.49
C LYS A 176 1.21 14.42 15.97
N THR A 177 2.27 14.24 15.20
CA THR A 177 3.25 13.16 15.39
C THR A 177 3.96 13.23 16.74
N PHE A 178 4.08 14.44 17.31
CA PHE A 178 4.74 14.72 18.58
C PHE A 178 3.77 14.90 19.77
N SER A 179 2.48 14.58 19.63
CA SER A 179 1.50 14.74 20.72
C SER A 179 1.71 13.77 21.88
N GLY A 180 2.36 12.62 21.62
CA GLY A 180 2.51 11.53 22.58
C GLY A 180 1.35 10.54 22.59
N GLU A 181 0.32 10.75 21.76
CA GLU A 181 -0.78 9.81 21.56
C GLU A 181 -0.47 8.82 20.43
N GLU A 182 -0.95 7.58 20.55
CA GLU A 182 -0.86 6.62 19.44
C GLU A 182 -1.71 7.09 18.25
N ASN A 183 -1.05 7.50 17.17
CA ASN A 183 -1.70 7.85 15.92
C ASN A 183 -1.57 6.69 14.92
N GLU A 184 -2.69 6.18 14.42
CA GLU A 184 -2.73 5.10 13.44
C GLU A 184 -1.97 5.46 12.15
N ILE A 185 -2.04 6.71 11.67
CA ILE A 185 -1.26 7.17 10.50
C ILE A 185 0.24 7.04 10.78
N VAL A 186 0.69 7.46 11.95
CA VAL A 186 2.11 7.39 12.36
C VAL A 186 2.55 5.94 12.50
N LYS A 187 1.72 5.09 13.12
CA LYS A 187 1.98 3.66 13.26
C LYS A 187 2.13 2.98 11.90
N GLN A 188 1.20 3.20 10.99
CA GLN A 188 1.25 2.64 9.63
C GLN A 188 2.43 3.22 8.82
N ALA A 189 2.75 4.50 8.98
CA ALA A 189 3.90 5.14 8.34
C ALA A 189 5.23 4.57 8.86
N LEU A 190 5.35 4.31 10.17
CA LEU A 190 6.53 3.68 10.75
C LEU A 190 6.66 2.21 10.33
N LEU A 191 5.55 1.49 10.15
CA LEU A 191 5.57 0.13 9.58
C LEU A 191 6.07 0.14 8.12
N PHE A 192 5.64 1.13 7.33
CA PHE A 192 6.09 1.32 5.96
C PHE A 192 7.57 1.77 5.88
N SER A 193 7.99 2.67 6.76
CA SER A 193 9.35 3.28 6.81
C SER A 193 10.40 2.37 7.45
N LYS A 194 10.00 1.48 8.36
CA LYS A 194 10.86 0.39 8.80
C LYS A 194 11.16 -0.46 7.56
N ALA A 195 12.30 -0.17 6.93
CA ALA A 195 12.96 -1.07 6.01
C ALA A 195 13.02 -2.40 6.74
N THR A 196 12.08 -3.28 6.41
CA THR A 196 12.00 -4.57 7.07
C THR A 196 13.34 -5.22 6.80
N LYS A 197 13.86 -6.03 7.73
CA LYS A 197 15.04 -6.85 7.45
C LYS A 197 14.90 -7.58 6.10
N LYS A 198 13.66 -7.86 5.69
CA LYS A 198 13.26 -8.29 4.35
C LYS A 198 13.70 -7.31 3.24
N MET A 199 13.29 -6.05 3.25
CA MET A 199 13.66 -5.09 2.20
C MET A 199 15.18 -4.90 2.05
N ALA A 200 15.92 -4.82 3.16
CA ALA A 200 17.40 -4.77 3.14
C ALA A 200 18.00 -6.09 2.61
N PHE A 201 17.47 -7.24 3.02
CA PHE A 201 17.84 -8.55 2.50
C PHE A 201 17.62 -8.64 0.98
N PHE A 202 16.50 -8.12 0.47
CA PHE A 202 16.22 -8.09 -0.98
C PHE A 202 17.06 -7.08 -1.76
N ALA A 203 17.39 -5.93 -1.16
CA ALA A 203 18.34 -4.99 -1.76
C ALA A 203 19.72 -5.63 -1.94
N VAL A 204 20.20 -6.39 -0.94
CA VAL A 204 21.45 -7.18 -1.04
C VAL A 204 21.33 -8.26 -2.12
N LEU A 205 20.20 -8.96 -2.21
CA LEU A 205 19.97 -9.96 -3.26
C LEU A 205 19.97 -9.38 -4.67
N THR A 206 19.78 -8.07 -4.84
CA THR A 206 19.88 -7.43 -6.16
C THR A 206 21.31 -7.48 -6.72
N PHE A 207 22.32 -7.61 -5.85
CA PHE A 207 23.72 -7.84 -6.26
C PHE A 207 24.04 -9.31 -6.52
N PHE A 208 23.12 -10.24 -6.19
CA PHE A 208 23.29 -11.68 -6.37
C PHE A 208 22.11 -12.26 -7.17
N PRO A 209 22.05 -12.00 -8.48
CA PRO A 209 20.88 -12.30 -9.33
C PRO A 209 20.47 -13.77 -9.28
N THR A 210 21.41 -14.71 -9.21
CA THR A 210 21.14 -16.16 -9.15
C THR A 210 20.47 -16.60 -7.84
N ILE A 211 20.83 -15.98 -6.70
CA ILE A 211 20.25 -16.28 -5.38
C ILE A 211 18.88 -15.61 -5.25
N LYS A 212 18.75 -14.39 -5.78
CA LYS A 212 17.48 -13.68 -5.88
C LYS A 212 16.46 -14.50 -6.67
N GLU A 213 16.84 -14.98 -7.85
CA GLU A 213 16.00 -15.81 -8.71
C GLU A 213 15.58 -17.11 -7.99
N LEU A 214 16.48 -17.77 -7.25
CA LEU A 214 16.14 -18.95 -6.44
C LEU A 214 15.11 -18.65 -5.33
N LEU A 215 15.29 -17.55 -4.60
CA LEU A 215 14.43 -17.17 -3.47
C LEU A 215 13.05 -16.68 -3.93
N GLU A 216 13.02 -15.89 -5.01
CA GLU A 216 11.78 -15.45 -5.68
C GLU A 216 11.01 -16.63 -6.28
N ASN A 217 11.71 -17.68 -6.73
CA ASN A 217 11.10 -18.88 -7.32
C ASN A 217 10.56 -19.89 -6.30
N TYR A 218 11.07 -19.90 -5.06
CA TYR A 218 10.71 -20.93 -4.06
C TYR A 218 9.89 -20.41 -2.87
N PHE A 219 10.03 -19.15 -2.44
CA PHE A 219 9.50 -18.71 -1.14
C PHE A 219 8.31 -17.72 -1.16
N SER A 220 7.83 -17.25 -2.32
CA SER A 220 6.62 -16.38 -2.43
C SER A 220 6.61 -15.22 -1.42
N ILE A 221 7.73 -14.54 -1.24
CA ILE A 221 7.84 -13.55 -0.17
C ILE A 221 7.23 -12.24 -0.64
N ASP A 222 6.09 -11.88 -0.08
CA ASP A 222 5.54 -10.52 -0.19
C ASP A 222 6.51 -9.54 0.46
N LEU A 223 7.13 -8.73 -0.39
CA LEU A 223 8.12 -7.72 -0.06
C LEU A 223 7.55 -6.55 0.74
N TRP A 224 6.22 -6.38 0.70
CA TRP A 224 5.57 -5.18 1.13
C TRP A 224 4.45 -5.47 2.13
N ASP A 225 4.36 -4.64 3.17
CA ASP A 225 3.39 -4.81 4.24
C ASP A 225 1.98 -4.38 3.77
N MET A 226 1.16 -5.37 3.41
CA MET A 226 -0.21 -5.16 2.90
C MET A 226 -1.07 -4.25 3.80
N PRO A 227 -1.11 -4.39 5.14
CA PRO A 227 -1.80 -3.46 6.05
C PRO A 227 -1.53 -1.98 5.79
N ALA A 228 -0.25 -1.57 5.74
CA ALA A 228 0.11 -0.17 5.53
C ALA A 228 -0.30 0.31 4.14
N GLN A 229 -0.13 -0.52 3.10
CA GLN A 229 -0.59 -0.18 1.75
C GLN A 229 -2.11 0.05 1.68
N LYS A 230 -2.90 -0.84 2.30
CA LYS A 230 -4.36 -0.68 2.34
C LYS A 230 -4.77 0.60 3.05
N PHE A 231 -4.11 0.90 4.16
CA PHE A 231 -4.35 2.11 4.93
C PHE A 231 -4.06 3.38 4.10
N PHE A 232 -2.87 3.49 3.53
CA PHE A 232 -2.49 4.67 2.75
C PHE A 232 -3.29 4.79 1.46
N HIS A 233 -3.58 3.68 0.77
CA HIS A 233 -4.47 3.72 -0.39
C HIS A 233 -5.87 4.23 -0.02
N GLY A 234 -6.44 3.76 1.11
CA GLY A 234 -7.72 4.25 1.62
C GLY A 234 -7.68 5.74 1.97
N LEU A 235 -6.62 6.19 2.62
CA LEU A 235 -6.40 7.61 2.92
C LEU A 235 -6.30 8.45 1.65
N MET A 236 -5.52 8.01 0.65
CA MET A 236 -5.35 8.72 -0.62
C MET A 236 -6.65 8.76 -1.41
N SER A 237 -7.40 7.66 -1.46
CA SER A 237 -8.71 7.63 -2.12
C SER A 237 -9.67 8.62 -1.48
N LYS A 238 -9.73 8.65 -0.15
CA LYS A 238 -10.58 9.59 0.58
C LYS A 238 -10.19 11.03 0.28
N LEU A 239 -8.90 11.37 0.36
CA LEU A 239 -8.40 12.72 0.06
C LEU A 239 -8.64 13.11 -1.40
N TYR A 240 -8.47 12.19 -2.35
CA TYR A 240 -8.77 12.40 -3.76
C TYR A 240 -10.25 12.76 -3.94
N ASP A 241 -11.15 11.96 -3.37
CA ASP A 241 -12.59 12.13 -3.54
C ASP A 241 -13.11 13.40 -2.85
N GLU A 242 -12.51 13.81 -1.73
CA GLU A 242 -12.82 15.09 -1.07
C GLU A 242 -12.38 16.30 -1.89
N ARG A 243 -11.27 16.20 -2.65
CA ARG A 243 -10.66 17.33 -3.35
C ARG A 243 -11.05 17.44 -4.82
N LYS A 244 -11.40 16.35 -5.50
CA LYS A 244 -11.67 16.33 -6.94
C LYS A 244 -12.82 17.25 -7.36
N ASP A 245 -13.78 17.48 -6.48
CA ASP A 245 -14.97 18.29 -6.73
C ASP A 245 -14.90 19.68 -6.07
N ASP A 246 -13.88 19.96 -5.26
CA ASP A 246 -13.71 21.25 -4.56
C ASP A 246 -13.26 22.34 -5.57
N PRO A 247 -14.04 23.42 -5.77
CA PRO A 247 -13.67 24.51 -6.67
C PRO A 247 -12.34 25.19 -6.31
N GLU A 248 -12.00 25.26 -5.01
CA GLU A 248 -10.75 25.84 -4.54
C GLU A 248 -9.54 24.95 -4.86
N ALA A 249 -9.76 23.65 -5.08
CA ALA A 249 -8.74 22.69 -5.51
C ALA A 249 -8.50 22.71 -7.03
N LYS A 250 -9.42 23.24 -7.84
CA LYS A 250 -9.33 23.26 -9.32
C LYS A 250 -8.55 24.46 -9.87
N ASP A 251 -8.51 25.57 -9.15
CA ASP A 251 -7.83 26.82 -9.58
C ASP A 251 -6.46 27.00 -8.89
N VAL A 252 -5.56 26.01 -8.95
CA VAL A 252 -4.23 26.16 -8.33
C VAL A 252 -3.26 26.90 -9.26
N GLY A 253 -3.60 28.14 -9.59
CA GLY A 253 -2.66 29.11 -10.15
C GLY A 253 -1.53 29.40 -9.15
N PHE A 254 -0.29 29.52 -9.65
CA PHE A 254 0.93 29.54 -8.83
C PHE A 254 1.09 30.78 -7.92
N SER A 255 0.17 31.75 -8.00
CA SER A 255 0.29 33.09 -7.41
C SER A 255 -0.05 33.20 -5.93
N ASP A 256 -0.97 32.39 -5.39
CA ASP A 256 -1.50 32.62 -4.03
C ASP A 256 -1.25 31.48 -3.04
N PHE A 257 -0.35 31.70 -2.09
CA PHE A 257 -0.01 30.78 -1.00
C PHE A 257 -1.11 30.67 0.09
N LYS A 258 -2.21 31.43 -0.03
CA LYS A 258 -3.26 31.53 1.00
C LYS A 258 -4.46 30.57 0.81
N ARG A 259 -4.38 29.62 -0.12
CA ARG A 259 -5.46 28.69 -0.46
C ARG A 259 -5.43 27.43 0.41
N LYS A 260 -6.60 26.76 0.52
CA LYS A 260 -6.90 25.61 1.38
C LYS A 260 -6.02 24.36 1.13
N PHE A 261 -5.56 24.12 -0.10
CA PHE A 261 -4.74 22.96 -0.47
C PHE A 261 -3.47 23.37 -1.22
N ASN A 262 -2.39 23.64 -0.48
CA ASN A 262 -1.09 24.04 -1.04
C ASN A 262 -0.02 22.97 -0.78
N ASP A 263 -0.33 21.73 -1.13
CA ASP A 263 0.52 20.57 -0.91
C ASP A 263 0.93 19.83 -2.20
N ILE A 264 1.92 18.95 -2.06
CA ILE A 264 2.44 18.14 -3.16
C ILE A 264 1.36 17.25 -3.77
N PHE A 265 0.48 16.67 -2.94
CA PHE A 265 -0.59 15.81 -3.44
C PHE A 265 -1.54 16.56 -4.38
N GLN A 266 -1.93 17.79 -4.04
CA GLN A 266 -2.76 18.63 -4.91
C GLN A 266 -2.05 18.98 -6.23
N LEU A 267 -0.73 19.21 -6.20
CA LEU A 267 0.02 19.44 -7.44
C LEU A 267 0.00 18.22 -8.37
N LEU A 268 0.08 17.02 -7.79
CA LEU A 268 0.01 15.78 -8.55
C LEU A 268 -1.42 15.48 -9.02
N MET A 269 -2.45 15.80 -8.24
CA MET A 269 -3.87 15.72 -8.61
C MET A 269 -4.18 16.53 -9.86
N ASN A 270 -3.66 17.76 -9.95
CA ASN A 270 -3.90 18.62 -11.12
C ASN A 270 -3.33 17.98 -12.39
N ALA A 271 -2.21 17.28 -12.28
CA ALA A 271 -1.63 16.54 -13.40
C ALA A 271 -2.48 15.32 -13.82
N VAL A 272 -3.43 14.86 -13.00
CA VAL A 272 -4.44 13.85 -13.38
C VAL A 272 -5.67 14.53 -13.99
N ASN A 273 -6.19 15.59 -13.38
CA ASN A 273 -7.39 16.29 -13.86
C ASN A 273 -7.21 16.89 -15.26
N ASP A 274 -6.01 17.39 -15.58
CA ASP A 274 -5.69 17.87 -16.94
C ASP A 274 -5.86 16.77 -18.00
N SER A 275 -5.71 15.50 -17.62
CA SER A 275 -6.01 14.36 -18.51
C SER A 275 -7.50 14.13 -18.71
N GLU A 276 -8.30 14.21 -17.64
CA GLU A 276 -9.76 14.02 -17.71
C GLU A 276 -10.42 15.14 -18.51
N ILE A 277 -9.96 16.38 -18.35
CA ILE A 277 -10.43 17.53 -19.14
C ILE A 277 -10.09 17.33 -20.61
N GLU A 278 -8.87 16.91 -20.95
CA GLU A 278 -8.50 16.60 -22.34
C GLU A 278 -9.32 15.45 -22.91
N ASP A 279 -9.58 14.38 -22.15
CA ASP A 279 -10.38 13.25 -22.61
C ASP A 279 -11.86 13.64 -22.83
N ILE A 280 -12.46 14.46 -21.96
CA ILE A 280 -13.81 15.02 -22.17
C ILE A 280 -13.83 15.92 -23.42
N THR A 281 -12.79 16.75 -23.60
CA THR A 281 -12.69 17.65 -24.75
C THR A 281 -12.49 16.85 -26.04
N LYS A 282 -11.66 15.79 -26.01
CA LYS A 282 -11.45 14.85 -27.11
C LYS A 282 -12.70 14.03 -27.40
N GLU A 283 -13.46 13.58 -26.41
CA GLU A 283 -14.74 12.86 -26.61
C GLU A 283 -15.80 13.76 -27.25
N GLN A 284 -15.82 15.05 -26.88
CA GLN A 284 -16.63 16.07 -27.55
C GLN A 284 -16.17 16.36 -28.99
N THR A 285 -14.85 16.32 -29.25
CA THR A 285 -14.26 16.60 -30.57
C THR A 285 -14.20 15.34 -31.48
N ALA A 286 -14.20 14.14 -30.90
CA ALA A 286 -14.15 12.84 -31.57
C ALA A 286 -15.48 12.45 -32.23
N ASN A 287 -16.53 13.22 -31.97
CA ASN A 287 -17.72 13.23 -32.83
C ASN A 287 -17.44 13.78 -34.24
N GLU A 288 -16.22 14.26 -34.56
CA GLU A 288 -15.88 14.64 -35.94
C GLU A 288 -14.66 13.98 -36.59
N ILE A 289 -13.55 13.58 -35.95
CA ILE A 289 -12.39 13.06 -36.73
C ILE A 289 -11.59 11.95 -36.04
N ASN A 290 -11.90 10.71 -36.45
CA ASN A 290 -11.06 9.54 -36.73
C ASN A 290 -10.02 9.00 -35.69
N ASN A 291 -10.14 7.71 -35.41
CA ASN A 291 -9.58 6.95 -34.28
C ASN A 291 -8.06 6.60 -34.32
N ASN A 292 -7.27 7.16 -35.24
CA ASN A 292 -5.86 6.74 -35.41
C ASN A 292 -4.81 7.69 -34.80
N LEU A 293 -5.22 8.79 -34.15
CA LEU A 293 -4.31 9.72 -33.43
C LEU A 293 -4.39 9.61 -31.90
N ILE A 294 -5.45 8.99 -31.38
CA ILE A 294 -5.79 8.97 -29.93
C ILE A 294 -4.78 8.15 -29.12
N THR A 295 -4.16 7.11 -29.70
CA THR A 295 -3.18 6.27 -29.00
C THR A 295 -1.81 6.93 -28.78
N LYS A 296 -1.51 8.06 -29.44
CA LYS A 296 -0.25 8.81 -29.25
C LYS A 296 -0.35 10.02 -28.32
N GLN A 297 -1.57 10.42 -27.92
CA GLN A 297 -1.80 11.70 -27.23
C GLN A 297 -2.03 11.57 -25.72
N ASN A 298 -2.31 10.36 -25.19
CA ASN A 298 -2.50 10.12 -23.75
C ASN A 298 -1.19 9.84 -22.98
N ASP A 299 -0.06 10.36 -23.48
CA ASP A 299 1.29 10.14 -22.93
C ASP A 299 1.83 11.31 -22.10
N LYS A 300 1.00 12.30 -21.72
CA LYS A 300 1.47 13.50 -21.01
C LYS A 300 1.15 13.52 -19.51
N TYR A 301 0.12 12.80 -19.08
CA TYR A 301 -0.46 12.90 -17.74
C TYR A 301 -0.38 11.58 -16.97
N LEU A 302 -0.68 11.66 -15.66
CA LEU A 302 -0.77 10.50 -14.78
C LEU A 302 -2.21 9.99 -14.72
N SER A 303 -2.37 8.67 -14.67
CA SER A 303 -3.63 8.06 -14.25
C SER A 303 -3.79 8.11 -12.72
N LYS A 304 -5.02 7.93 -12.22
CA LYS A 304 -5.30 7.82 -10.78
C LYS A 304 -4.48 6.71 -10.08
N ILE A 305 -4.25 5.60 -10.77
CA ILE A 305 -3.44 4.48 -10.24
C ILE A 305 -1.97 4.91 -10.11
N GLU A 306 -1.44 5.61 -11.12
CA GLU A 306 -0.06 6.12 -11.09
C GLU A 306 0.12 7.21 -10.03
N LEU A 307 -0.87 8.08 -9.85
CA LEU A 307 -0.90 9.07 -8.78
C LEU A 307 -0.81 8.39 -7.41
N PHE A 308 -1.66 7.40 -7.14
CA PHE A 308 -1.68 6.70 -5.85
C PHE A 308 -0.48 5.79 -5.64
N ALA A 309 0.24 5.46 -6.70
CA ALA A 309 1.48 4.71 -6.60
C ALA A 309 2.65 5.59 -6.14
N GLN A 310 2.68 6.88 -6.50
CA GLN A 310 3.78 7.79 -6.12
C GLN A 310 3.74 8.13 -4.62
#